data_AF-A0A179UH30-F1
#
_entry.id   AF-A0A179UH30-F1
#
_cell.length_a   1.000
_cell.length_b   1.000
_cell.length_c   1.000
_cell.angle_alpha   90.00
_cell.angle_beta   90.00
_cell.angle_gamma   90.00
#
_symmetry.space_group_name_H-M   'P 1'
#
loop_
_entity.id
_entity.type
_entity.pdbx_description
1 polymer ?
#
loop_
_entity_poly.entity_id
_entity_poly.type
_entity_poly.pdbx_seq_one_letter_code
_entity_poly.pdbx_strand_id
1 'polypeptide(L)'
;MGDFGPSVSDEREQLRDSLVVIKESVQDIHVLVTGFGPFKSNPLNPSYLITSALPKIITLPQTTPTSPPRRILIHTHPAPIRVSYSAVRSAIPAIIDAFKNDHDGRPPDFVIHIGMASTRDYYAVETLARRDGYNYTDVEGRLGFEDGEAVWKAAGLPEVLRPGPRTMPGDADGDDEETRGGEAVGEGDGSAATQRKSSTTVYTTRGISATVVTDTTITIPAANANANAMTTTTTTTTTTTTSPPPSSSSSSPSPAPDQPTKQPQTEAPAATTPPLSTITTTITTTASHTPTSPSPPDARFLNAWKSFAPRGADVRLSDDAGRYLCEFIYYTSLAHAYKERRNRSVVFLHVPGRTDEEGIHLGRDVAVGLVRCLVACWVV
;
A
#
# COMPACT_ATOMS: atom_id res chain seq x y z
N MET A 1 -19.95 -60.50 -37.89
CA MET A 1 -19.97 -59.03 -37.92
C MET A 1 -20.79 -58.58 -36.71
N GLY A 2 -20.11 -58.16 -35.64
CA GLY A 2 -20.75 -57.58 -34.46
C GLY A 2 -20.18 -56.17 -34.29
N ASP A 3 -21.08 -55.20 -34.29
CA ASP A 3 -20.83 -53.76 -34.20
C ASP A 3 -20.41 -53.40 -32.77
N PHE A 4 -19.21 -52.84 -32.60
CA PHE A 4 -18.76 -52.23 -31.35
C PHE A 4 -18.99 -50.72 -31.47
N GLY A 5 -19.96 -50.21 -30.72
CA GLY A 5 -20.17 -48.76 -30.58
C GLY A 5 -18.94 -48.06 -29.99
N PRO A 6 -18.80 -46.74 -30.22
CA PRO A 6 -17.60 -46.01 -29.83
C PRO A 6 -17.40 -45.99 -28.31
N SER A 7 -16.15 -46.13 -27.91
CA SER A 7 -15.67 -46.19 -26.53
C SER A 7 -15.83 -44.85 -25.81
N VAL A 8 -16.14 -44.93 -24.51
CA VAL A 8 -16.30 -43.83 -23.53
C VAL A 8 -14.96 -43.07 -23.25
N SER A 9 -14.02 -43.12 -24.18
CA SER A 9 -12.69 -42.50 -24.10
C SER A 9 -12.65 -41.08 -24.67
N ASP A 10 -13.54 -40.75 -25.61
CA ASP A 10 -13.35 -39.55 -26.45
C ASP A 10 -13.96 -38.27 -25.85
N GLU A 11 -14.88 -38.37 -24.88
CA GLU A 11 -15.41 -37.18 -24.18
C GLU A 11 -14.44 -36.59 -23.15
N ARG A 12 -13.42 -37.35 -22.71
CA ARG A 12 -12.43 -36.86 -21.73
C ARG A 12 -11.27 -36.08 -22.36
N GLU A 13 -11.01 -36.25 -23.65
CA GLU A 13 -9.93 -35.53 -24.34
C GLU A 13 -10.38 -34.18 -24.95
N GLN A 14 -11.67 -33.95 -25.16
CA GLN A 14 -12.20 -32.68 -25.68
C GLN A 14 -12.38 -31.57 -24.62
N LEU A 15 -12.21 -31.85 -23.32
CA LEU A 15 -12.32 -30.88 -22.22
C LEU A 15 -10.99 -30.20 -21.84
N ARG A 16 -9.92 -30.39 -22.62
CA ARG A 16 -8.60 -29.76 -22.41
C ARG A 16 -8.42 -28.43 -23.13
N ASP A 17 -9.49 -27.76 -23.52
CA ASP A 17 -9.35 -26.47 -24.21
C ASP A 17 -9.26 -25.30 -23.20
N SER A 18 -8.05 -24.77 -23.08
CA SER A 18 -7.68 -23.46 -22.49
C SER A 18 -7.89 -23.24 -20.98
N LEU A 19 -7.24 -24.08 -20.14
CA LEU A 19 -6.96 -23.75 -18.73
C LEU A 19 -5.58 -23.08 -18.60
N VAL A 20 -5.55 -21.78 -18.31
CA VAL A 20 -4.31 -21.04 -18.02
C VAL A 20 -4.20 -20.84 -16.51
N VAL A 21 -3.15 -21.39 -15.89
CA VAL A 21 -2.86 -21.21 -14.46
C VAL A 21 -1.70 -20.24 -14.29
N ILE A 22 -1.97 -19.03 -13.78
CA ILE A 22 -0.95 -18.02 -13.46
C ILE A 22 -0.70 -18.07 -11.96
N LYS A 23 0.54 -18.32 -11.52
CA LYS A 23 0.95 -18.25 -10.12
C LYS A 23 1.89 -17.07 -9.93
N GLU A 24 1.45 -16.04 -9.22
CA GLU A 24 2.26 -14.85 -8.92
C GLU A 24 2.50 -14.75 -7.42
N SER A 25 3.76 -14.55 -7.01
CA SER A 25 4.07 -14.06 -5.67
C SER A 25 4.25 -12.54 -5.72
N VAL A 26 3.52 -11.81 -4.87
CA VAL A 26 3.56 -10.34 -4.84
C VAL A 26 4.06 -9.89 -3.47
N GLN A 27 5.03 -8.97 -3.47
CA GLN A 27 5.47 -8.29 -2.25
C GLN A 27 4.64 -7.01 -2.06
N ASP A 28 3.85 -6.98 -0.99
CA ASP A 28 3.03 -5.82 -0.63
C ASP A 28 3.79 -4.85 0.27
N ILE A 29 3.78 -3.58 -0.09
CA ILE A 29 4.41 -2.48 0.65
C ILE A 29 3.31 -1.55 1.13
N HIS A 30 3.18 -1.37 2.44
CA HIS A 30 2.10 -0.60 3.04
C HIS A 30 2.55 0.83 3.37
N VAL A 31 1.85 1.82 2.80
CA VAL A 31 2.12 3.25 3.01
C VAL A 31 0.92 3.91 3.66
N LEU A 32 1.09 4.37 4.90
CA LEU A 32 0.08 5.19 5.59
C LEU A 32 0.25 6.67 5.20
N VAL A 33 -0.83 7.33 4.79
CA VAL A 33 -0.80 8.75 4.39
C VAL A 33 -1.84 9.57 5.14
N THR A 34 -1.46 10.74 5.64
CA THR A 34 -2.37 11.69 6.28
C THR A 34 -2.24 13.09 5.69
N GLY A 35 -3.34 13.86 5.71
CA GLY A 35 -3.35 15.29 5.42
C GLY A 35 -4.08 16.08 6.51
N PHE A 36 -3.85 17.39 6.57
CA PHE A 36 -4.49 18.28 7.53
C PHE A 36 -5.81 18.85 7.01
N GLY A 37 -6.70 19.18 7.94
CA GLY A 37 -7.94 19.88 7.68
C GLY A 37 -7.81 21.39 7.52
N PRO A 38 -8.94 22.09 7.36
CA PRO A 38 -9.00 23.55 7.29
C PRO A 38 -8.36 24.23 8.50
N PHE A 39 -7.78 25.41 8.30
CA PHE A 39 -7.24 26.23 9.38
C PHE A 39 -7.15 27.71 8.99
N LYS A 40 -7.26 28.58 10.01
CA LYS A 40 -7.32 30.04 9.83
C LYS A 40 -8.41 30.40 8.80
N SER A 41 -8.09 31.22 7.81
CA SER A 41 -8.98 31.64 6.73
C SER A 41 -9.02 30.69 5.53
N ASN A 42 -8.38 29.50 5.61
CA ASN A 42 -8.34 28.54 4.51
C ASN A 42 -9.43 27.47 4.72
N PRO A 43 -10.58 27.56 4.03
CA PRO A 43 -11.70 26.61 4.20
C PRO A 43 -11.39 25.24 3.61
N LEU A 44 -10.40 25.16 2.71
CA LEU A 44 -9.88 23.93 2.12
C LEU A 44 -8.39 23.83 2.44
N ASN A 45 -7.91 22.60 2.62
CA ASN A 45 -6.49 22.34 2.81
C ASN A 45 -6.03 21.33 1.75
N PRO A 46 -5.12 21.73 0.84
CA PRO A 46 -4.69 20.88 -0.26
C PRO A 46 -4.00 19.60 0.20
N SER A 47 -3.43 19.57 1.42
CA SER A 47 -2.82 18.35 1.94
C SER A 47 -3.82 17.19 2.08
N TYR A 48 -5.02 17.45 2.59
CA TYR A 48 -6.06 16.44 2.69
C TYR A 48 -6.68 16.13 1.33
N LEU A 49 -6.92 17.14 0.49
CA LEU A 49 -7.45 16.93 -0.87
C LEU A 49 -6.51 16.04 -1.72
N ILE A 50 -5.20 16.29 -1.68
CA ILE A 50 -4.19 15.47 -2.35
C ILE A 50 -4.19 14.05 -1.76
N THR A 51 -4.20 13.92 -0.43
CA THR A 51 -4.24 12.62 0.24
C THR A 51 -5.45 11.80 -0.21
N SER A 52 -6.64 12.39 -0.23
CA SER A 52 -7.87 11.72 -0.66
C SER A 52 -7.90 11.38 -2.15
N ALA A 53 -7.11 12.07 -2.97
CA ALA A 53 -7.01 11.81 -4.41
C ALA A 53 -5.98 10.72 -4.76
N LEU A 54 -5.21 10.21 -3.79
CA LEU A 54 -4.20 9.19 -4.05
C LEU A 54 -4.82 7.87 -4.54
N PRO A 55 -4.17 7.17 -5.48
CA PRO A 55 -4.59 5.82 -5.84
C PRO A 55 -4.38 4.87 -4.65
N LYS A 56 -5.28 3.90 -4.47
CA LYS A 56 -5.14 2.90 -3.39
C LYS A 56 -4.01 1.90 -3.65
N ILE A 57 -3.65 1.69 -4.92
CA ILE A 57 -2.68 0.68 -5.34
C ILE A 57 -1.76 1.27 -6.40
N ILE A 58 -0.44 1.08 -6.26
CA ILE A 58 0.55 1.34 -7.30
C ILE A 58 1.30 0.04 -7.59
N THR A 59 1.25 -0.42 -8.84
CA THR A 59 2.06 -1.56 -9.29
C THR A 59 3.40 -1.05 -9.80
N LEU A 60 4.50 -1.60 -9.30
CA LEU A 60 5.83 -1.34 -9.84
C LEU A 60 6.20 -2.43 -10.85
N PRO A 61 6.69 -2.07 -12.05
CA PRO A 61 7.18 -3.05 -13.01
C PRO A 61 8.37 -3.81 -12.42
N GLN A 62 8.51 -5.09 -12.80
CA GLN A 62 9.63 -5.91 -12.36
C GLN A 62 10.95 -5.28 -12.82
N THR A 63 11.89 -5.12 -11.88
CA THR A 63 13.22 -4.59 -12.17
C THR A 63 14.16 -5.68 -12.67
N THR A 64 13.91 -6.94 -12.31
CA THR A 64 14.63 -8.12 -12.82
C THR A 64 13.66 -9.31 -12.99
N PRO A 65 13.95 -10.27 -13.90
CA PRO A 65 13.12 -11.46 -14.11
C PRO A 65 12.98 -12.34 -12.86
N THR A 66 13.88 -12.20 -11.90
CA THR A 66 13.97 -13.01 -10.68
C THR A 66 13.30 -12.35 -9.47
N SER A 67 12.96 -11.06 -9.53
CA SER A 67 12.27 -10.36 -8.45
C SER A 67 10.75 -10.47 -8.58
N PRO A 68 10.01 -10.78 -7.49
CA PRO A 68 8.55 -10.74 -7.53
C PRO A 68 8.08 -9.31 -7.83
N PRO A 69 6.97 -9.14 -8.57
CA PRO A 69 6.34 -7.83 -8.72
C PRO A 69 6.04 -7.22 -7.35
N ARG A 70 6.32 -5.92 -7.21
CA ARG A 70 6.03 -5.15 -5.99
C ARG A 70 4.75 -4.37 -6.17
N ARG A 71 3.88 -4.46 -5.17
CA ARG A 71 2.62 -3.72 -5.11
C ARG A 71 2.64 -2.80 -3.89
N ILE A 72 2.40 -1.52 -4.11
CA ILE A 72 2.31 -0.54 -3.04
C ILE A 72 0.83 -0.34 -2.72
N LEU A 73 0.46 -0.60 -1.47
CA LEU A 73 -0.87 -0.36 -0.92
C LEU A 73 -0.86 0.95 -0.14
N ILE A 74 -1.59 1.95 -0.63
CA ILE A 74 -1.70 3.27 0.00
C ILE A 74 -2.94 3.31 0.88
N HIS A 75 -2.71 3.52 2.17
CA HIS A 75 -3.72 3.62 3.22
C HIS A 75 -3.87 5.08 3.62
N THR A 76 -4.85 5.76 3.03
CA THR A 76 -5.14 7.15 3.35
C THR A 76 -6.01 7.23 4.61
N HIS A 77 -5.62 8.03 5.61
CA HIS A 77 -6.49 8.27 6.76
C HIS A 77 -7.79 8.96 6.29
N PRO A 78 -8.98 8.42 6.63
CA PRO A 78 -10.25 8.83 6.02
C PRO A 78 -10.81 10.18 6.51
N ALA A 79 -10.17 10.81 7.49
CA ALA A 79 -10.56 12.12 7.99
C ALA A 79 -9.35 13.07 7.98
N PRO A 80 -9.55 14.37 7.79
CA PRO A 80 -8.46 15.32 7.90
C PRO A 80 -7.95 15.41 9.35
N ILE A 81 -6.64 15.43 9.52
CA ILE A 81 -6.03 15.71 10.83
C ILE A 81 -6.34 17.15 11.21
N ARG A 82 -6.93 17.35 12.40
CA ARG A 82 -7.22 18.69 12.91
C ARG A 82 -5.90 19.43 13.17
N VAL A 83 -5.84 20.72 12.82
CA VAL A 83 -4.67 21.59 13.06
C VAL A 83 -4.66 22.03 14.54
N SER A 84 -4.57 21.06 15.45
CA SER A 84 -4.55 21.20 16.91
C SER A 84 -3.45 20.31 17.50
N TYR A 85 -2.67 20.84 18.45
CA TYR A 85 -1.51 20.12 19.01
C TYR A 85 -1.95 18.85 19.75
N SER A 86 -2.95 18.95 20.63
CA SER A 86 -3.51 17.78 21.31
C SER A 86 -4.12 16.78 20.34
N ALA A 87 -4.79 17.26 19.28
CA ALA A 87 -5.38 16.38 18.28
C ALA A 87 -4.31 15.55 17.57
N VAL A 88 -3.19 16.15 17.18
CA VAL A 88 -2.05 15.41 16.61
C VAL A 88 -1.46 14.43 17.62
N ARG A 89 -1.22 14.88 18.85
CA ARG A 89 -0.64 14.06 19.92
C ARG A 89 -1.45 12.78 20.16
N SER A 90 -2.77 12.87 20.14
CA SER A 90 -3.67 11.73 20.33
C SER A 90 -3.90 10.92 19.06
N ALA A 91 -4.08 11.56 17.90
CA ALA A 91 -4.46 10.89 16.68
C ALA A 91 -3.34 10.00 16.12
N ILE A 92 -2.08 10.43 16.18
CA ILE A 92 -0.99 9.72 15.50
C ILE A 92 -0.74 8.32 16.06
N PRO A 93 -0.55 8.13 17.39
CA PRO A 93 -0.46 6.78 17.95
C PRO A 93 -1.71 5.95 17.64
N ALA A 94 -2.91 6.53 17.77
CA ALA A 94 -4.16 5.82 17.52
C ALA A 94 -4.31 5.34 16.07
N ILE A 95 -3.89 6.14 15.09
CA ILE A 95 -3.91 5.77 13.66
C ILE A 95 -2.91 4.64 13.39
N ILE A 96 -1.71 4.71 13.97
CA ILE A 96 -0.68 3.67 13.81
C ILE A 96 -1.14 2.36 14.47
N ASP A 97 -1.74 2.44 15.66
CA ASP A 97 -2.24 1.27 16.38
C ASP A 97 -3.45 0.63 15.68
N ALA A 98 -4.38 1.43 15.15
CA ALA A 98 -5.47 0.94 14.31
C ALA A 98 -4.92 0.23 13.07
N PHE A 99 -3.92 0.81 12.40
CA PHE A 99 -3.25 0.16 11.28
C PHE A 99 -2.63 -1.18 11.70
N LYS A 100 -1.89 -1.23 12.82
CA LYS A 100 -1.29 -2.47 13.33
C LYS A 100 -2.35 -3.54 13.58
N ASN A 101 -3.49 -3.17 14.19
CA ASN A 101 -4.59 -4.10 14.46
C ASN A 101 -5.16 -4.72 13.19
N ASP A 102 -5.24 -3.94 12.10
CA ASP A 102 -5.73 -4.40 10.80
C ASP A 102 -4.67 -5.19 9.99
N HIS A 103 -3.42 -5.24 10.46
CA HIS A 103 -2.26 -5.80 9.73
C HIS A 103 -1.44 -6.79 10.57
N ASP A 104 -2.12 -7.61 11.40
CA ASP A 104 -1.50 -8.66 12.23
C ASP A 104 -0.44 -8.12 13.21
N GLY A 105 -0.70 -6.95 13.79
CA GLY A 105 0.22 -6.25 14.69
C GLY A 105 1.36 -5.52 13.96
N ARG A 106 1.45 -5.60 12.64
CA ARG A 106 2.53 -4.98 11.87
C ARG A 106 2.24 -3.50 11.59
N PRO A 107 3.17 -2.60 11.90
CA PRO A 107 3.04 -1.19 11.55
C PRO A 107 3.22 -0.96 10.03
N PRO A 108 2.87 0.23 9.52
CA PRO A 108 3.14 0.59 8.13
C PRO A 108 4.63 0.50 7.80
N ASP A 109 4.96 0.13 6.56
CA ASP A 109 6.35 0.16 6.06
C ASP A 109 6.83 1.60 5.93
N PHE A 110 5.95 2.50 5.48
CA PHE A 110 6.17 3.94 5.40
C PHE A 110 5.00 4.73 5.97
N VAL A 111 5.30 5.88 6.59
CA VAL A 111 4.31 6.90 6.96
C VAL A 111 4.65 8.19 6.22
N ILE A 112 3.67 8.77 5.53
CA ILE A 112 3.80 10.06 4.84
C ILE A 112 2.77 11.03 5.41
N HIS A 113 3.25 12.15 5.95
CA HIS A 113 2.40 13.28 6.29
C HIS A 113 2.49 14.34 5.21
N ILE A 114 1.35 14.85 4.76
CA ILE A 114 1.27 15.95 3.80
C ILE A 114 0.79 17.20 4.56
N GLY A 115 1.47 18.32 4.35
CA GLY A 115 1.09 19.61 4.93
C GLY A 115 1.14 20.73 3.91
N MET A 116 0.25 21.71 4.04
CA MET A 116 0.27 22.90 3.19
C MET A 116 1.32 23.90 3.68
N ALA A 117 2.17 24.37 2.77
CA ALA A 117 3.02 25.55 2.96
C ALA A 117 2.56 26.65 2.00
N SER A 118 1.64 27.51 2.43
CA SER A 118 0.99 28.52 1.57
C SER A 118 1.96 29.57 1.01
N THR A 119 3.13 29.74 1.60
CA THR A 119 4.19 30.65 1.16
C THR A 119 5.13 30.03 0.13
N ARG A 120 4.98 28.73 -0.17
CA ARG A 120 5.81 28.00 -1.14
C ARG A 120 4.99 27.70 -2.40
N ASP A 121 5.62 27.88 -3.55
CA ASP A 121 5.10 27.51 -4.87
C ASP A 121 5.68 26.19 -5.40
N TYR A 122 6.55 25.54 -4.61
CA TYR A 122 7.20 24.26 -4.86
C TYR A 122 6.80 23.19 -3.83
N TYR A 123 7.09 21.93 -4.14
CA TYR A 123 6.91 20.78 -3.26
C TYR A 123 8.22 20.48 -2.53
N ALA A 124 8.17 20.16 -1.24
CA ALA A 124 9.37 19.90 -0.46
C ALA A 124 9.26 18.69 0.45
N VAL A 125 10.27 17.83 0.43
CA VAL A 125 10.44 16.79 1.45
C VAL A 125 11.31 17.34 2.58
N GLU A 126 10.80 17.25 3.80
CA GLU A 126 11.53 17.69 4.99
C GLU A 126 12.54 16.62 5.42
N THR A 127 13.76 17.06 5.74
CA THR A 127 14.91 16.18 6.04
C THR A 127 15.12 15.92 7.53
N LEU A 128 14.44 16.70 8.39
CA LEU A 128 14.48 16.61 9.84
C LEU A 128 13.21 17.20 10.46
N ALA A 129 12.97 16.87 11.72
CA ALA A 129 11.99 17.51 12.56
C ALA A 129 12.62 17.94 13.89
N ARG A 130 12.21 19.11 14.39
CA ARG A 130 12.69 19.66 15.66
C ARG A 130 11.69 19.46 16.80
N ARG A 131 12.20 19.18 17.99
CA ARG A 131 11.40 18.94 19.21
C ARG A 131 10.78 20.21 19.78
N ASP A 132 11.38 21.36 19.52
CA ASP A 132 11.14 22.60 20.28
C ASP A 132 10.72 23.77 19.37
N GLY A 133 10.18 24.84 19.98
CA GLY A 133 9.90 26.12 19.33
C GLY A 133 8.49 26.28 18.77
N TYR A 134 7.50 25.58 19.35
CA TYR A 134 6.10 25.60 18.90
C TYR A 134 5.33 26.79 19.48
N ASN A 135 5.73 28.00 19.06
CA ASN A 135 5.27 29.27 19.61
C ASN A 135 4.03 29.87 18.90
N TYR A 136 3.44 29.15 17.95
CA TYR A 136 2.24 29.59 17.24
C TYR A 136 1.00 28.91 17.81
N THR A 137 -0.09 29.66 17.97
CA THR A 137 -1.34 29.08 18.44
C THR A 137 -1.99 28.20 17.37
N ASP A 138 -2.51 27.05 17.79
CA ASP A 138 -3.32 26.18 16.96
C ASP A 138 -4.76 26.71 16.74
N VAL A 139 -5.64 25.93 16.10
CA VAL A 139 -7.04 26.34 15.86
C VAL A 139 -7.89 26.43 17.14
N GLU A 140 -7.33 26.02 18.28
CA GLU A 140 -7.95 26.10 19.61
C GLU A 140 -7.28 27.19 20.48
N GLY A 141 -6.36 27.98 19.91
CA GLY A 141 -5.68 29.05 20.62
C GLY A 141 -4.54 28.56 21.54
N ARG A 142 -4.10 27.31 21.43
CA ARG A 142 -3.08 26.72 22.32
C ARG A 142 -1.71 26.65 21.67
N LEU A 143 -0.66 26.72 22.49
CA LEU A 143 0.74 26.54 22.11
C LEU A 143 1.14 25.07 22.21
N GLY A 144 2.20 24.67 21.49
CA GLY A 144 2.63 23.26 21.40
C GLY A 144 3.47 22.76 22.58
N PHE A 145 3.73 23.61 23.59
CA PHE A 145 4.62 23.27 24.70
C PHE A 145 4.06 22.12 25.57
N GLU A 146 2.80 22.21 26.00
CA GLU A 146 2.19 21.22 26.89
C GLU A 146 1.94 19.87 26.20
N ASP A 147 1.47 19.91 24.96
CA ASP A 147 1.12 18.71 24.18
C ASP A 147 2.36 18.01 23.57
N GLY A 148 3.47 18.73 23.36
CA GLY A 148 4.68 18.20 22.73
C GLY A 148 5.93 18.41 23.55
N GLU A 149 6.46 19.64 23.57
CA GLU A 149 7.81 19.92 24.07
C GLU A 149 8.05 19.39 25.48
N ALA A 150 7.15 19.68 26.43
CA ALA A 150 7.26 19.24 27.81
C ALA A 150 7.28 17.72 27.92
N VAL A 151 6.42 17.04 27.15
CA VAL A 151 6.30 15.58 27.11
C VAL A 151 7.55 14.94 26.51
N TRP A 152 8.07 15.50 25.42
CA TRP A 152 9.26 15.00 24.74
C TRP A 152 10.54 15.25 25.54
N LYS A 153 10.65 16.40 26.21
CA LYS A 153 11.75 16.72 27.14
C LYS A 153 11.75 15.79 28.34
N ALA A 154 10.59 15.59 28.98
CA ALA A 154 10.46 14.66 30.10
C ALA A 154 10.82 13.22 29.72
N ALA A 155 10.56 12.83 28.46
CA ALA A 155 10.93 11.53 27.91
C ALA A 155 12.38 11.45 27.38
N GLY A 156 13.19 12.51 27.53
CA GLY A 156 14.59 12.54 27.08
C GLY A 156 14.77 12.40 25.57
N LEU A 157 13.80 12.82 24.76
CA LEU A 157 13.89 12.68 23.31
C LEU A 157 14.88 13.68 22.68
N PRO A 158 15.59 13.29 21.60
CA PRO A 158 16.54 14.16 20.92
C PRO A 158 15.92 15.47 20.43
N GLU A 159 16.66 16.58 20.46
CA GLU A 159 16.15 17.86 19.94
C GLU A 159 15.82 17.80 18.44
N VAL A 160 16.53 16.96 17.69
CA VAL A 160 16.32 16.77 16.26
C VAL A 160 16.16 15.28 15.97
N LEU A 161 15.10 14.95 15.25
CA LEU A 161 14.89 13.61 14.72
C LEU A 161 14.93 13.62 13.19
N ARG A 162 15.39 12.52 12.62
CA ARG A 162 15.47 12.31 11.16
C ARG A 162 14.96 10.92 10.81
N PRO A 163 14.49 10.73 9.56
CA PRO A 163 14.31 9.39 9.03
C PRO A 163 15.62 8.62 9.12
N GLY A 164 15.57 7.35 9.50
CA GLY A 164 16.79 6.62 9.83
C GLY A 164 16.53 5.23 10.39
N PRO A 165 17.58 4.40 10.46
CA PRO A 165 17.47 3.04 10.97
C PRO A 165 17.08 3.03 12.46
N ARG A 166 16.59 1.88 12.93
CA ARG A 166 16.27 1.67 14.35
C ARG A 166 17.45 1.90 15.29
N THR A 167 18.68 1.74 14.80
CA THR A 167 19.92 1.95 15.55
C THR A 167 20.08 3.41 15.92
N MET A 168 20.46 3.66 17.17
CA MET A 168 20.66 4.97 17.74
C MET A 168 22.13 5.35 17.79
N PRO A 169 22.47 6.65 17.79
CA PRO A 169 23.80 7.11 18.18
C PRO A 169 24.12 6.61 19.59
N GLY A 170 25.16 5.79 19.73
CA GLY A 170 25.56 5.14 20.99
C GLY A 170 25.30 3.63 21.05
N ASP A 171 24.49 3.05 20.15
CA ASP A 171 24.33 1.59 20.05
C ASP A 171 25.57 0.92 19.41
N ALA A 172 26.50 1.70 18.84
CA ALA A 172 27.71 1.23 18.15
C ALA A 172 28.97 1.17 19.04
N ASP A 173 28.89 1.63 20.30
CA ASP A 173 30.01 1.64 21.26
C ASP A 173 29.88 0.51 22.32
N GLY A 174 29.02 -0.48 22.09
CA GLY A 174 28.87 -1.66 22.92
C GLY A 174 29.58 -2.84 22.28
N ASP A 175 30.82 -3.08 22.73
CA ASP A 175 31.71 -4.15 22.28
C ASP A 175 31.06 -5.54 22.22
N ASP A 176 31.56 -6.32 21.26
CA ASP A 176 31.45 -7.77 21.15
C ASP A 176 31.91 -8.49 22.43
N GLU A 177 31.06 -8.61 23.45
CA GLU A 177 31.34 -9.50 24.58
C GLU A 177 30.07 -10.05 25.26
N GLU A 178 29.49 -11.11 24.68
CA GLU A 178 29.01 -12.24 25.52
C GLU A 178 28.85 -13.53 24.68
N THR A 179 29.99 -14.09 24.27
CA THR A 179 30.08 -15.55 24.10
C THR A 179 30.56 -16.11 25.45
N ARG A 180 29.64 -16.46 26.36
CA ARG A 180 29.91 -17.45 27.44
C ARG A 180 28.65 -17.86 28.21
N GLY A 181 28.18 -19.06 27.88
CA GLY A 181 27.76 -20.09 28.82
C GLY A 181 26.72 -19.75 29.90
N GLY A 182 25.46 -20.09 29.61
CA GLY A 182 24.46 -20.41 30.63
C GLY A 182 23.61 -21.58 30.15
N GLU A 183 23.88 -22.79 30.65
CA GLU A 183 22.96 -23.93 30.54
C GLU A 183 21.65 -23.58 31.25
N ALA A 184 20.57 -23.45 30.48
CA ALA A 184 19.20 -23.51 30.98
C ALA A 184 18.54 -24.75 30.38
N VAL A 185 18.53 -25.83 31.16
CA VAL A 185 17.72 -27.02 30.91
C VAL A 185 16.25 -26.62 31.09
N GLY A 186 15.49 -26.68 30.00
CA GLY A 186 14.06 -26.43 29.97
C GLY A 186 13.46 -27.07 28.73
N GLU A 187 13.15 -28.36 28.80
CA GLU A 187 12.33 -29.05 27.82
C GLU A 187 10.91 -28.47 27.87
N GLY A 188 10.54 -27.75 26.81
CA GLY A 188 9.18 -27.35 26.52
C GLY A 188 8.96 -27.48 25.02
N ASP A 189 8.24 -28.52 24.62
CA ASP A 189 7.81 -28.78 23.24
C ASP A 189 6.76 -27.72 22.83
N GLY A 190 7.23 -26.54 22.46
CA GLY A 190 6.42 -25.45 21.92
C GLY A 190 6.38 -25.53 20.41
N SER A 191 5.52 -26.39 19.86
CA SER A 191 5.28 -26.46 18.41
C SER A 191 4.79 -25.10 17.85
N ALA A 192 5.31 -24.70 16.70
CA ALA A 192 4.90 -23.47 16.01
C ALA A 192 3.39 -23.53 15.70
N ALA A 193 2.62 -22.56 16.22
CA ALA A 193 1.19 -22.52 16.02
C ALA A 193 0.87 -22.00 14.61
N THR A 194 0.04 -22.72 13.86
CA THR A 194 -0.42 -22.31 12.53
C THR A 194 -1.93 -22.11 12.55
N GLN A 195 -2.40 -20.90 12.24
CA GLN A 195 -3.82 -20.58 12.12
C GLN A 195 -4.18 -20.41 10.64
N ARG A 196 -5.32 -20.98 10.20
CA ARG A 196 -5.81 -20.85 8.82
C ARG A 196 -7.22 -20.28 8.79
N LYS A 197 -7.48 -19.36 7.85
CA LYS A 197 -8.80 -18.78 7.57
C LYS A 197 -9.03 -18.78 6.06
N SER A 198 -10.19 -19.27 5.62
CA SER A 198 -10.55 -19.34 4.20
C SER A 198 -11.86 -18.58 3.93
N SER A 199 -11.98 -17.96 2.76
CA SER A 199 -13.18 -17.27 2.30
C SER A 199 -13.37 -17.48 0.80
N THR A 200 -14.60 -17.64 0.35
CA THR A 200 -14.95 -17.82 -1.07
C THR A 200 -16.05 -16.85 -1.47
N THR A 201 -15.85 -16.13 -2.56
CA THR A 201 -16.84 -15.23 -3.17
C THR A 201 -17.02 -15.57 -4.64
N VAL A 202 -18.26 -15.60 -5.12
CA VAL A 202 -18.60 -15.90 -6.52
C VAL A 202 -19.29 -14.69 -7.14
N TYR A 203 -18.80 -14.25 -8.29
CA TYR A 203 -19.37 -13.19 -9.11
C TYR A 203 -19.85 -13.77 -10.43
N THR A 204 -21.10 -13.47 -10.82
CA THR A 204 -21.64 -13.87 -12.11
C THR A 204 -22.20 -12.66 -12.86
N THR A 205 -21.83 -12.52 -14.12
CA THR A 205 -22.40 -11.56 -15.08
C THR A 205 -22.64 -12.27 -16.42
N ARG A 206 -23.36 -11.64 -17.36
CA ARG A 206 -23.69 -12.28 -18.65
C ARG A 206 -22.42 -12.74 -19.38
N GLY A 207 -22.26 -14.05 -19.49
CA GLY A 207 -21.15 -14.69 -20.21
C GLY A 207 -19.85 -14.84 -19.41
N ILE A 208 -19.79 -14.42 -18.14
CA ILE A 208 -18.58 -14.52 -17.30
C ILE A 208 -18.96 -14.96 -15.87
N SER A 209 -18.31 -16.01 -15.38
CA SER A 209 -18.36 -16.44 -13.97
C SER A 209 -16.96 -16.32 -13.36
N ALA A 210 -16.82 -15.67 -12.22
CA ALA A 210 -15.57 -15.56 -11.49
C ALA A 210 -15.72 -16.07 -10.05
N THR A 211 -14.92 -17.06 -9.67
CA THR A 211 -14.82 -17.58 -8.31
C THR A 211 -13.52 -17.11 -7.67
N VAL A 212 -13.61 -16.36 -6.58
CA VAL A 212 -12.45 -15.87 -5.81
C VAL A 212 -12.40 -16.64 -4.49
N VAL A 213 -11.35 -17.44 -4.30
CA VAL A 213 -11.03 -18.13 -3.05
C VAL A 213 -9.84 -17.44 -2.40
N THR A 214 -9.94 -17.05 -1.14
CA THR A 214 -8.85 -16.42 -0.37
C THR A 214 -8.53 -17.25 0.85
N ASP A 215 -7.32 -17.80 0.92
CA ASP A 215 -6.78 -18.57 2.03
C ASP A 215 -5.69 -17.79 2.74
N THR A 216 -5.89 -17.47 4.02
CA THR A 216 -4.92 -16.81 4.89
C THR A 216 -4.36 -17.81 5.88
N THR A 217 -3.03 -17.94 5.94
CA THR A 217 -2.30 -18.75 6.91
C THR A 217 -1.41 -17.85 7.74
N ILE A 218 -1.53 -17.91 9.07
CA ILE A 218 -0.66 -17.21 10.02
C ILE A 218 0.22 -18.27 10.68
N THR A 219 1.53 -18.13 10.56
CA THR A 219 2.52 -18.97 11.23
C THR A 219 3.16 -18.16 12.36
N ILE A 220 2.91 -18.59 13.59
CA ILE A 220 3.49 -18.00 14.80
C ILE A 220 4.73 -18.82 15.17
N PRO A 221 5.94 -18.22 15.12
CA PRO A 221 7.16 -18.92 15.51
C PRO A 221 7.14 -19.29 17.00
N ALA A 222 7.87 -20.35 17.36
CA ALA A 222 8.00 -20.79 18.75
C ALA A 222 8.58 -19.65 19.63
N ALA A 223 8.22 -19.63 20.91
CA ALA A 223 8.52 -18.55 21.86
C ALA A 223 10.02 -18.19 22.00
N ASN A 224 10.90 -19.03 21.46
CA ASN A 224 12.35 -19.01 21.57
C ASN A 224 13.01 -18.40 20.31
N ALA A 225 12.24 -18.12 19.26
CA ALA A 225 12.73 -17.55 18.01
C ALA A 225 12.48 -16.04 17.99
N ASN A 226 13.53 -15.26 17.72
CA ASN A 226 13.47 -13.80 17.56
C ASN A 226 12.82 -13.40 16.21
N ALA A 227 11.74 -14.07 15.84
CA ALA A 227 11.05 -13.97 14.55
C ALA A 227 9.63 -13.46 14.76
N ASN A 228 9.19 -12.56 13.89
CA ASN A 228 7.80 -12.09 13.89
C ASN A 228 6.89 -13.15 13.27
N ALA A 229 5.61 -13.15 13.66
CA ALA A 229 4.58 -13.95 13.00
C ALA A 229 4.55 -13.63 11.49
N MET A 230 4.42 -14.68 10.67
CA MET A 230 4.39 -14.59 9.22
C MET A 230 2.98 -14.88 8.74
N THR A 231 2.33 -13.91 8.10
CA THR A 231 1.04 -14.12 7.45
C THR A 231 1.25 -14.37 5.97
N THR A 232 0.61 -15.38 5.40
CA THR A 232 0.59 -15.66 3.97
C THR A 232 -0.86 -15.72 3.50
N THR A 233 -1.22 -14.86 2.55
CA THR A 233 -2.56 -14.79 1.96
C THR A 233 -2.49 -15.22 0.51
N THR A 234 -3.14 -16.32 0.17
CA THR A 234 -3.27 -16.81 -1.21
C THR A 234 -4.68 -16.54 -1.72
N THR A 235 -4.79 -15.72 -2.75
CA THR A 235 -6.05 -15.45 -3.45
C THR A 235 -6.03 -16.14 -4.81
N THR A 236 -6.90 -17.13 -5.01
CA THR A 236 -7.12 -17.80 -6.28
C THR A 236 -8.41 -17.29 -6.92
N THR A 237 -8.30 -16.65 -8.08
CA THR A 237 -9.42 -16.21 -8.90
C THR A 237 -9.53 -17.09 -10.14
N THR A 238 -10.63 -17.84 -10.25
CA THR A 238 -10.97 -18.63 -11.44
C THR A 238 -12.04 -17.90 -12.22
N THR A 239 -11.72 -17.44 -13.43
CA THR A 239 -12.66 -16.78 -14.35
C THR A 239 -12.97 -17.69 -15.52
N THR A 240 -14.24 -17.99 -15.74
CA THR A 240 -14.75 -18.74 -16.88
C THR A 240 -15.54 -17.80 -17.78
N THR A 241 -15.17 -17.69 -19.05
CA THR A 241 -15.90 -16.89 -20.04
C THR A 241 -16.50 -17.77 -21.14
N THR A 242 -17.68 -17.40 -21.61
CA THR A 242 -18.39 -18.04 -22.71
C THR A 242 -18.63 -17.03 -23.83
N SER A 243 -17.73 -16.86 -24.80
CA SER A 243 -17.99 -15.99 -25.99
C SER A 243 -17.05 -16.22 -27.19
N PRO A 244 -17.53 -16.08 -28.45
CA PRO A 244 -16.67 -15.92 -29.63
C PRO A 244 -16.21 -14.44 -29.81
N PRO A 245 -15.11 -14.17 -30.55
CA PRO A 245 -14.59 -12.81 -30.71
C PRO A 245 -15.45 -11.92 -31.63
N PRO A 246 -15.41 -10.58 -31.49
CA PRO A 246 -16.13 -9.68 -32.39
C PRO A 246 -15.48 -9.69 -33.78
N SER A 247 -16.21 -10.14 -34.80
CA SER A 247 -15.82 -9.95 -36.19
C SER A 247 -16.18 -8.52 -36.62
N SER A 248 -15.22 -7.85 -37.23
CA SER A 248 -15.37 -6.54 -37.86
C SER A 248 -16.36 -6.59 -39.02
N SER A 249 -17.51 -5.92 -38.92
CA SER A 249 -18.44 -5.75 -40.04
C SER A 249 -18.15 -4.45 -40.79
N SER A 250 -17.65 -4.59 -42.02
CA SER A 250 -17.61 -3.53 -43.03
C SER A 250 -18.98 -3.42 -43.74
N SER A 251 -19.50 -2.19 -43.75
CA SER A 251 -20.53 -1.58 -44.61
C SER A 251 -21.00 -2.29 -45.89
N SER A 252 -22.33 -2.41 -46.09
CA SER A 252 -23.12 -1.75 -47.17
C SER A 252 -24.55 -2.33 -47.36
N PRO A 253 -25.50 -1.61 -48.02
CA PRO A 253 -26.94 -1.61 -47.70
C PRO A 253 -27.87 -2.38 -48.66
N SER A 254 -29.13 -2.53 -48.23
CA SER A 254 -30.31 -3.16 -48.88
C SER A 254 -30.73 -2.54 -50.24
N PRO A 255 -31.67 -3.14 -51.01
CA PRO A 255 -33.12 -3.03 -50.74
C PRO A 255 -33.98 -4.30 -50.98
N ALA A 256 -35.26 -4.20 -50.55
CA ALA A 256 -36.33 -5.20 -50.42
C ALA A 256 -37.14 -5.47 -51.74
N PRO A 257 -38.42 -5.92 -51.72
CA PRO A 257 -39.10 -7.08 -51.08
C PRO A 257 -39.85 -7.97 -52.13
N ASP A 258 -40.26 -9.21 -51.82
CA ASP A 258 -41.69 -9.64 -51.91
C ASP A 258 -41.96 -11.14 -51.62
N GLN A 259 -43.12 -11.33 -50.97
CA GLN A 259 -44.02 -12.47 -50.86
C GLN A 259 -43.81 -13.69 -49.91
N PRO A 260 -44.91 -14.15 -49.27
CA PRO A 260 -44.92 -15.18 -48.23
C PRO A 260 -45.36 -16.55 -48.77
N THR A 261 -44.84 -17.67 -48.26
CA THR A 261 -45.66 -18.87 -47.99
C THR A 261 -44.93 -20.00 -47.25
N LYS A 262 -45.62 -20.51 -46.22
CA LYS A 262 -45.62 -21.88 -45.67
C LYS A 262 -44.32 -22.47 -45.11
N GLN A 263 -44.23 -22.48 -43.78
CA GLN A 263 -43.50 -23.48 -43.00
C GLN A 263 -44.15 -24.87 -43.16
N PRO A 264 -43.33 -25.92 -43.21
CA PRO A 264 -43.45 -27.00 -42.24
C PRO A 264 -42.20 -27.09 -41.37
N GLN A 265 -42.42 -27.45 -40.11
CA GLN A 265 -41.41 -27.75 -39.11
C GLN A 265 -40.40 -28.77 -39.64
N THR A 266 -39.11 -28.46 -39.50
CA THR A 266 -38.01 -29.44 -39.63
C THR A 266 -37.02 -29.16 -38.52
N GLU A 267 -36.54 -30.25 -37.92
CA GLU A 267 -35.81 -30.35 -36.66
C GLU A 267 -34.67 -29.33 -36.46
N ALA A 268 -34.56 -28.84 -35.23
CA ALA A 268 -33.40 -28.09 -34.76
C ALA A 268 -32.15 -28.99 -34.78
N PRO A 269 -31.03 -28.57 -35.41
CA PRO A 269 -29.74 -29.17 -35.12
C PRO A 269 -29.27 -28.68 -33.74
N ALA A 270 -28.67 -29.60 -32.99
CA ALA A 270 -28.16 -29.42 -31.64
C ALA A 270 -27.39 -28.09 -31.45
N ALA A 271 -27.74 -27.36 -30.40
CA ALA A 271 -27.01 -26.20 -29.93
C ALA A 271 -25.55 -26.58 -29.70
N THR A 272 -24.66 -26.08 -30.55
CA THR A 272 -23.22 -26.18 -30.35
C THR A 272 -22.88 -25.30 -29.15
N THR A 273 -22.58 -25.93 -28.01
CA THR A 273 -22.14 -25.24 -26.80
C THR A 273 -20.92 -24.36 -27.15
N PRO A 274 -20.93 -23.05 -26.86
CA PRO A 274 -19.77 -22.20 -27.15
C PRO A 274 -18.57 -22.69 -26.33
N PRO A 275 -17.34 -22.63 -26.86
CA PRO A 275 -16.16 -23.06 -26.13
C PRO A 275 -16.01 -22.23 -24.84
N LEU A 276 -15.94 -22.91 -23.70
CA LEU A 276 -15.60 -22.31 -22.42
C LEU A 276 -14.09 -22.07 -22.39
N SER A 277 -13.66 -20.84 -22.15
CA SER A 277 -12.27 -20.56 -21.77
C SER A 277 -12.21 -20.30 -20.27
N THR A 278 -11.25 -20.92 -19.58
CA THR A 278 -11.11 -20.80 -18.12
C THR A 278 -9.70 -20.34 -17.75
N ILE A 279 -9.59 -19.19 -17.09
CA ILE A 279 -8.33 -18.66 -16.60
C ILE A 279 -8.35 -18.72 -15.07
N THR A 280 -7.36 -19.38 -14.48
CA THR A 280 -7.16 -19.44 -13.03
C THR A 280 -5.92 -18.65 -12.67
N THR A 281 -6.08 -17.55 -11.94
CA THR A 281 -4.96 -16.75 -11.43
C THR A 281 -4.85 -16.94 -9.91
N THR A 282 -3.74 -17.49 -9.45
CA THR A 282 -3.41 -17.61 -8.03
C THR A 282 -2.34 -16.59 -7.67
N ILE A 283 -2.70 -15.62 -6.82
CA ILE A 283 -1.78 -14.63 -6.26
C ILE A 283 -1.49 -15.02 -4.82
N THR A 284 -0.24 -15.35 -4.52
CA THR A 284 0.21 -15.56 -3.15
C THR A 284 0.94 -14.31 -2.66
N THR A 285 0.35 -13.63 -1.69
CA THR A 285 0.97 -12.51 -1.00
C THR A 285 1.52 -13.01 0.33
N THR A 286 2.80 -12.77 0.57
CA THR A 286 3.42 -13.06 1.86
C THR A 286 3.56 -11.74 2.62
N ALA A 287 2.80 -11.62 3.71
CA ALA A 287 2.86 -10.53 4.66
C ALA A 287 4.02 -10.78 5.66
N SER A 288 5.25 -10.77 5.15
CA SER A 288 6.44 -10.48 5.96
C SER A 288 6.62 -8.95 6.02
N HIS A 289 7.22 -8.45 7.10
CA HIS A 289 7.58 -7.02 7.16
C HIS A 289 8.51 -6.73 5.98
N THR A 290 8.20 -5.73 5.15
CA THR A 290 9.10 -5.37 4.06
C THR A 290 10.39 -4.85 4.69
N PRO A 291 11.56 -5.46 4.40
CA PRO A 291 12.82 -4.94 4.89
C PRO A 291 13.01 -3.51 4.39
N THR A 292 13.19 -2.57 5.32
CA THR A 292 13.44 -1.16 5.01
C THR A 292 14.76 -0.71 5.60
N SER A 293 15.43 0.21 4.93
CA SER A 293 16.62 0.92 5.41
C SER A 293 16.44 2.42 5.16
N PRO A 294 15.60 3.10 5.97
CA PRO A 294 15.40 4.53 5.81
C PRO A 294 16.66 5.30 6.19
N SER A 295 16.90 6.38 5.48
CA SER A 295 17.97 7.35 5.72
C SER A 295 17.41 8.77 5.56
N PRO A 296 18.06 9.80 6.12
CA PRO A 296 17.65 11.18 5.86
C PRO A 296 17.65 11.46 4.35
N PRO A 297 16.59 12.05 3.76
CA PRO A 297 16.57 12.42 2.35
C PRO A 297 17.76 13.30 1.97
N ASP A 298 18.50 12.89 0.94
CA ASP A 298 19.72 13.53 0.46
C ASP A 298 19.66 13.82 -1.05
N ALA A 299 20.79 14.20 -1.66
CA ALA A 299 20.85 14.47 -3.10
C ALA A 299 20.47 13.27 -3.96
N ARG A 300 20.80 12.03 -3.54
CA ARG A 300 20.41 10.81 -4.26
C ARG A 300 18.90 10.61 -4.18
N PHE A 301 18.31 10.79 -3.01
CA PHE A 301 16.86 10.75 -2.82
C PHE A 301 16.17 11.78 -3.71
N LEU A 302 16.64 13.04 -3.72
CA LEU A 302 16.05 14.09 -4.52
C LEU A 302 16.11 13.79 -6.03
N ASN A 303 17.24 13.25 -6.51
CA ASN A 303 17.38 12.85 -7.91
C ASN A 303 16.43 11.69 -8.27
N ALA A 304 16.26 10.71 -7.38
CA ALA A 304 15.30 9.63 -7.57
C ALA A 304 13.86 10.19 -7.61
N TRP A 305 13.49 11.08 -6.68
CA TRP A 305 12.16 11.69 -6.67
C TRP A 305 11.87 12.50 -7.93
N LYS A 306 12.83 13.30 -8.41
CA LYS A 306 12.74 14.02 -9.68
C LYS A 306 12.50 13.10 -10.88
N SER A 307 13.04 11.88 -10.86
CA SER A 307 12.82 10.90 -11.94
C SER A 307 11.41 10.30 -11.95
N PHE A 308 10.71 10.31 -10.81
CA PHE A 308 9.35 9.79 -10.66
C PHE A 308 8.27 10.88 -10.66
N ALA A 309 8.64 12.13 -10.40
CA ALA A 309 7.73 13.27 -10.38
C ALA A 309 7.32 13.70 -11.81
N PRO A 310 6.13 14.33 -11.99
CA PRO A 310 5.73 14.90 -13.26
C PRO A 310 6.77 15.86 -13.83
N ARG A 311 6.93 15.86 -15.16
CA ARG A 311 7.84 16.80 -15.84
C ARG A 311 7.43 18.24 -15.50
N GLY A 312 8.39 19.05 -15.08
CA GLY A 312 8.15 20.45 -14.70
C GLY A 312 7.68 20.66 -13.27
N ALA A 313 7.46 19.61 -12.48
CA ALA A 313 7.21 19.77 -11.05
C ALA A 313 8.47 20.25 -10.32
N ASP A 314 8.37 21.36 -9.59
CA ASP A 314 9.45 21.85 -8.73
C ASP A 314 9.43 21.10 -7.39
N VAL A 315 10.31 20.11 -7.27
CA VAL A 315 10.49 19.29 -6.07
C VAL A 315 11.86 19.57 -5.43
N ARG A 316 11.88 19.75 -4.11
CA ARG A 316 13.07 20.16 -3.34
C ARG A 316 13.19 19.39 -2.02
N LEU A 317 14.35 19.50 -1.40
CA LEU A 317 14.52 19.15 0.00
C LEU A 317 14.46 20.41 0.86
N SER A 318 14.00 20.27 2.10
CA SER A 318 13.91 21.33 3.08
C SER A 318 14.31 20.79 4.46
N ASP A 319 14.83 21.66 5.32
CA ASP A 319 15.13 21.35 6.73
C ASP A 319 14.23 22.16 7.68
N ASP A 320 13.21 22.82 7.15
CA ASP A 320 12.28 23.67 7.87
C ASP A 320 10.83 23.22 7.62
N ALA A 321 10.31 22.41 8.54
CA ALA A 321 8.91 22.02 8.57
C ALA A 321 8.00 23.11 9.19
N GLY A 322 8.54 24.28 9.55
CA GLY A 322 7.79 25.49 9.89
C GLY A 322 7.45 25.68 11.37
N ARG A 323 8.00 24.88 12.30
CA ARG A 323 7.77 24.95 13.77
C ARG A 323 6.31 25.17 14.20
N TYR A 324 5.39 24.63 13.42
CA TYR A 324 3.95 24.62 13.66
C TYR A 324 3.44 23.17 13.60
N LEU A 325 2.17 22.93 13.26
CA LEU A 325 1.60 21.58 13.24
C LEU A 325 2.27 20.63 12.23
N CYS A 326 2.84 21.16 11.15
CA CYS A 326 3.61 20.41 10.15
C CYS A 326 4.87 19.79 10.76
N GLU A 327 5.69 20.57 11.47
CA GLU A 327 6.84 20.04 12.21
C GLU A 327 6.41 19.18 13.40
N PHE A 328 5.32 19.55 14.07
CA PHE A 328 4.82 18.85 15.26
C PHE A 328 4.39 17.43 14.94
N ILE A 329 3.57 17.21 13.90
CA ILE A 329 3.16 15.86 13.46
C ILE A 329 4.36 15.06 12.98
N TYR A 330 5.30 15.70 12.28
CA TYR A 330 6.48 15.01 11.78
C TYR A 330 7.36 14.52 12.92
N TYR A 331 7.65 15.39 13.89
CA TYR A 331 8.39 15.04 15.09
C TYR A 331 7.64 14.01 15.93
N THR A 332 6.32 14.14 16.11
CA THR A 332 5.47 13.18 16.85
C THR A 332 5.63 11.76 16.29
N SER A 333 5.52 11.61 14.97
CA SER A 333 5.63 10.32 14.31
C SER A 333 7.05 9.73 14.36
N LEU A 334 8.07 10.56 14.13
CA LEU A 334 9.47 10.14 14.30
C LEU A 334 9.77 9.73 15.74
N ALA A 335 9.26 10.47 16.72
CA ALA A 335 9.41 10.21 18.14
C ALA A 335 8.72 8.91 18.57
N HIS A 336 7.55 8.60 17.99
CA HIS A 336 6.85 7.35 18.23
C HIS A 336 7.71 6.16 17.77
N ALA A 337 8.21 6.19 16.53
CA ALA A 337 9.11 5.15 16.02
C ALA A 337 10.45 5.08 16.79
N TYR A 338 10.98 6.22 17.23
CA TYR A 338 12.19 6.31 18.06
C TYR A 338 11.99 5.57 19.40
N LYS A 339 10.88 5.80 20.09
CA LYS A 339 10.54 5.13 21.35
C LYS A 339 10.35 3.63 21.20
N GLU A 340 9.78 3.20 20.08
CA GLU A 340 9.58 1.77 19.77
C GLU A 340 10.86 1.07 19.28
N ARG A 341 12.02 1.76 19.21
CA ARG A 341 13.27 1.23 18.64
C ARG A 341 13.04 0.62 17.25
N ARG A 342 12.27 1.33 16.43
CA ARG A 342 11.96 0.97 15.04
C ARG A 342 12.66 1.86 14.05
N ASN A 343 12.75 1.37 12.81
CA ASN A 343 13.09 2.19 11.67
C ASN A 343 12.14 3.40 11.62
N ARG A 344 12.72 4.59 11.56
CA ARG A 344 12.00 5.86 11.46
C ARG A 344 11.63 6.11 10.00
N SER A 345 10.81 5.23 9.45
CA SER A 345 10.32 5.26 8.07
C SER A 345 9.20 6.29 7.87
N VAL A 346 9.45 7.54 8.28
CA VAL A 346 8.47 8.63 8.28
C VAL A 346 8.97 9.77 7.38
N VAL A 347 8.11 10.29 6.50
CA VAL A 347 8.42 11.42 5.62
C VAL A 347 7.36 12.50 5.76
N PHE A 348 7.78 13.75 5.65
CA PHE A 348 6.88 14.89 5.56
C PHE A 348 7.02 15.56 4.19
N LEU A 349 5.89 15.76 3.51
CA LEU A 349 5.78 16.44 2.23
C LEU A 349 5.03 17.77 2.42
N HIS A 350 5.72 18.88 2.23
CA HIS A 350 5.09 20.18 2.04
C HIS A 350 4.58 20.33 0.61
N VAL A 351 3.33 20.78 0.48
CA VAL A 351 2.68 21.09 -0.79
C VAL A 351 2.30 22.59 -0.85
N PRO A 352 2.26 23.19 -2.04
CA PRO A 352 1.75 24.54 -2.25
C PRO A 352 0.27 24.69 -1.83
N GLY A 353 -0.16 25.93 -1.62
CA GLY A 353 -1.54 26.28 -1.23
C GLY A 353 -2.61 26.15 -2.32
N ARG A 354 -2.34 25.43 -3.42
CA ARG A 354 -3.23 25.31 -4.58
C ARG A 354 -4.35 24.30 -4.32
N THR A 355 -5.60 24.72 -4.41
CA THR A 355 -6.79 23.87 -4.17
C THR A 355 -7.69 23.71 -5.40
N ASP A 356 -7.32 24.31 -6.52
CA ASP A 356 -7.93 24.08 -7.82
C ASP A 356 -7.62 22.66 -8.33
N GLU A 357 -8.44 22.16 -9.25
CA GLU A 357 -8.37 20.79 -9.75
C GLU A 357 -6.99 20.44 -10.35
N GLU A 358 -6.40 21.35 -11.13
CA GLU A 358 -5.07 21.18 -11.72
C GLU A 358 -3.99 21.08 -10.64
N GLY A 359 -4.04 21.97 -9.63
CA GLY A 359 -3.16 21.94 -8.47
C GLY A 359 -3.23 20.64 -7.67
N ILE A 360 -4.44 20.11 -7.44
CA ILE A 360 -4.66 18.85 -6.73
C ILE A 360 -4.19 17.66 -7.57
N HIS A 361 -4.44 17.63 -8.88
CA HIS A 361 -3.95 16.58 -9.78
C HIS A 361 -2.41 16.56 -9.83
N LEU A 362 -1.77 17.72 -9.97
CA LEU A 362 -0.31 17.81 -9.92
C LEU A 362 0.24 17.35 -8.56
N GLY A 363 -0.38 17.80 -7.46
CA GLY A 363 0.00 17.39 -6.11
C GLY A 363 -0.13 15.89 -5.86
N ARG A 364 -1.21 15.27 -6.37
CA ARG A 364 -1.40 13.81 -6.35
C ARG A 364 -0.25 13.12 -7.08
N ASP A 365 0.06 13.55 -8.29
CA ASP A 365 1.08 12.89 -9.11
C ASP A 365 2.50 13.06 -8.53
N VAL A 366 2.78 14.22 -7.91
CA VAL A 366 4.02 14.46 -7.15
C VAL A 366 4.13 13.54 -5.92
N ALA A 367 3.04 13.38 -5.16
CA ALA A 367 3.00 12.50 -3.99
C ALA A 367 3.12 11.01 -4.40
N VAL A 368 2.49 10.60 -5.50
CA VAL A 368 2.69 9.26 -6.09
C VAL A 368 4.16 9.07 -6.50
N GLY A 369 4.78 10.08 -7.11
CA GLY A 369 6.21 10.07 -7.42
C GLY A 369 7.09 9.91 -6.17
N LEU A 370 6.71 10.56 -5.06
CA LEU A 370 7.39 10.42 -3.76
C LEU A 370 7.27 8.99 -3.21
N VAL A 371 6.08 8.39 -3.28
CA VAL A 371 5.86 6.99 -2.87
C VAL A 371 6.77 6.03 -3.65
N ARG A 372 6.88 6.20 -4.97
CA ARG A 372 7.82 5.41 -5.79
C ARG A 372 9.27 5.63 -5.39
N CYS A 373 9.65 6.88 -5.11
CA CYS A 373 10.98 7.23 -4.63
C CYS A 373 11.32 6.52 -3.30
N LEU A 374 10.39 6.50 -2.34
CA LEU A 374 10.60 5.82 -1.06
C LEU A 374 10.83 4.33 -1.25
N VAL A 375 10.05 3.68 -2.10
CA VAL A 375 10.26 2.26 -2.40
C VAL A 375 11.62 2.03 -3.05
N ALA A 376 12.01 2.86 -4.03
CA ALA A 376 13.29 2.72 -4.72
C ALA A 376 14.51 3.00 -3.83
N CYS A 377 14.38 3.89 -2.84
CA CYS A 377 15.48 4.32 -1.99
C CYS A 377 15.60 3.48 -0.71
N TRP A 378 14.48 3.04 -0.13
CA TRP A 378 14.45 2.51 1.24
C TRP A 378 14.01 1.05 1.36
N VAL A 379 13.43 0.42 0.33
CA VAL A 379 13.16 -1.03 0.39
C VAL A 379 14.40 -1.80 -0.03
N VAL A 380 14.86 -2.71 0.82
CA VAL A 380 16.07 -3.53 0.60
C VAL A 380 15.76 -4.96 0.17
#